data_AF-A0A850A4A4-F1
#
_entry.id   AF-A0A850A4A4-F1
#
_cell.length_a   1.000
_cell.length_b   1.000
_cell.length_c   1.000
_cell.angle_alpha   90.00
_cell.angle_beta   90.00
_cell.angle_gamma   90.00
#
_symmetry.space_group_name_H-M   'P 1'
#
loop_
_entity.id
_entity.type
_entity.pdbx_description
1 polymer ?
#
loop_
_entity_poly.entity_id
_entity_poly.type
_entity_poly.pdbx_seq_one_letter_code
_entity_poly.pdbx_strand_id
1 'polypeptide(L)'
;MLHPNWAVETINAGAAATIMVTCPAHDCAYREGPQWVEHRMHRKRTLRSGSVHHIELAPGSRQPLLGLWNQVLAAQPGDPPLPTAISQQKDTPPPRVALLGQGRRLAPGLALLLITLVLALLPIRPAGSAPVTGELHVLLNHGGALLAQTGNLPPEIAAKLPPNVDPAMILGGERFPVDLLIRIDGETLAQRSYRPSGLRREGASQATEKWPIAAGSHQVQIDLRDDGAVWRTVFDATLDFGVGESVNLYYEGERDAFLRRE
;
A
#
# COMPACT_ATOMS: atom_id res chain seq x y z
N MET A 1 -18.70 34.08 -15.50
CA MET A 1 -19.96 33.40 -15.88
C MET A 1 -20.36 33.96 -17.24
N LEU A 2 -20.35 33.16 -18.31
CA LEU A 2 -20.66 33.63 -19.66
C LEU A 2 -22.17 33.41 -19.93
N HIS A 3 -22.90 34.45 -20.35
CA HIS A 3 -24.32 34.32 -20.67
C HIS A 3 -24.56 34.42 -22.18
N PRO A 4 -25.32 33.50 -22.80
CA PRO A 4 -25.54 33.49 -24.26
C PRO A 4 -26.22 34.75 -24.82
N ASN A 5 -26.93 35.53 -24.00
CA ASN A 5 -27.50 36.81 -24.45
C ASN A 5 -26.43 37.81 -24.88
N TRP A 6 -25.24 37.74 -24.31
CA TRP A 6 -24.14 38.62 -24.69
C TRP A 6 -23.73 38.43 -26.15
N ALA A 7 -23.82 37.21 -26.69
CA ALA A 7 -23.61 37.01 -28.14
C ALA A 7 -24.68 37.71 -28.97
N VAL A 8 -25.96 37.61 -28.57
CA VAL A 8 -27.05 38.29 -29.28
C VAL A 8 -26.87 39.80 -29.25
N GLU A 9 -26.56 40.36 -28.08
CA GLU A 9 -26.31 41.78 -27.89
C GLU A 9 -25.12 42.26 -28.72
N THR A 10 -24.05 41.48 -28.80
CA THR A 10 -22.86 41.80 -29.59
C THR A 10 -23.16 41.84 -31.09
N ILE A 11 -23.92 40.87 -31.59
CA ILE A 11 -24.37 40.87 -32.99
C ILE A 11 -25.32 42.04 -33.27
N ASN A 12 -26.27 42.32 -32.37
CA ASN A 12 -27.19 43.44 -32.49
C ASN A 12 -26.47 44.81 -32.45
N ALA A 13 -25.33 44.87 -31.77
CA ALA A 13 -24.46 46.05 -31.73
C ALA A 13 -23.63 46.23 -33.03
N GLY A 14 -23.79 45.35 -34.03
CA GLY A 14 -23.14 45.45 -35.33
C GLY A 14 -21.90 44.57 -35.51
N ALA A 15 -21.62 43.65 -34.59
CA ALA A 15 -20.53 42.70 -34.80
C ALA A 15 -20.87 41.69 -35.91
N ALA A 16 -19.90 41.42 -36.78
CA ALA A 16 -20.04 40.42 -37.85
C ALA A 16 -20.15 38.98 -37.29
N ALA A 17 -19.45 38.70 -36.20
CA ALA A 17 -19.52 37.41 -35.51
C ALA A 17 -19.14 37.55 -34.03
N THR A 18 -19.56 36.57 -33.22
CA THR A 18 -19.15 36.41 -31.82
C THR A 18 -18.55 35.03 -31.60
N ILE A 19 -17.34 34.98 -31.01
CA ILE A 19 -16.68 33.73 -30.63
C ILE A 19 -16.63 33.65 -29.11
N MET A 20 -17.28 32.64 -28.55
CA MET A 20 -17.29 32.31 -27.13
C MET A 20 -16.29 31.20 -26.86
N VAL A 21 -15.32 31.47 -25.99
CA VAL A 21 -14.28 30.49 -25.62
C VAL A 21 -14.51 30.01 -24.19
N THR A 22 -14.57 28.70 -23.99
CA THR A 22 -14.66 28.07 -22.67
C THR A 22 -13.56 27.04 -22.47
N CYS A 23 -13.30 26.68 -21.21
CA CYS A 23 -12.58 25.47 -20.83
C CYS A 23 -13.27 24.21 -21.40
N PRO A 24 -12.56 23.09 -21.57
CA PRO A 24 -13.17 21.81 -21.93
C PRO A 24 -14.12 21.34 -20.83
N ALA A 25 -15.29 20.81 -21.22
CA ALA A 25 -16.32 20.40 -20.26
C ALA A 25 -15.82 19.38 -19.22
N HIS A 26 -14.86 18.53 -19.59
CA HIS A 26 -14.29 17.49 -18.74
C HIS A 26 -13.12 17.96 -17.86
N ASP A 27 -12.58 19.16 -18.09
CA ASP A 27 -11.35 19.66 -17.45
C ASP A 27 -11.51 21.10 -16.93
N CYS A 28 -12.75 21.56 -16.75
CA CYS A 28 -13.00 22.91 -16.26
C CYS A 28 -12.96 22.99 -14.73
N ALA A 29 -12.31 24.04 -14.21
CA ALA A 29 -12.29 24.36 -12.77
C ALA A 29 -13.71 24.48 -12.17
N TYR A 30 -14.65 25.03 -12.94
CA TYR A 30 -16.08 25.06 -12.60
C TYR A 30 -16.81 24.03 -13.47
N ARG A 31 -16.83 22.80 -12.94
CA ARG A 31 -17.11 21.53 -13.63
C ARG A 31 -18.19 21.58 -14.71
N GLU A 32 -19.34 22.19 -14.44
CA GLU A 32 -20.47 22.12 -15.37
C GLU A 32 -20.60 23.36 -16.27
N GLY A 33 -19.90 24.46 -15.96
CA GLY A 33 -20.09 25.76 -16.61
C GLY A 33 -20.17 25.72 -18.15
N PRO A 34 -19.22 25.07 -18.85
CA PRO A 34 -19.24 24.90 -20.30
C PRO A 34 -20.47 24.14 -20.82
N GLN A 35 -20.86 23.05 -20.16
CA GLN A 35 -22.04 22.25 -20.52
C GLN A 35 -23.32 23.08 -20.44
N TRP A 36 -23.46 23.92 -19.41
CA TRP A 36 -24.60 24.81 -19.27
C TRP A 36 -24.63 25.90 -20.36
N VAL A 37 -23.47 26.39 -20.81
CA VAL A 37 -23.38 27.36 -21.91
C VAL A 37 -23.78 26.69 -23.22
N GLU A 38 -23.23 25.52 -23.51
CA GLU A 38 -23.54 24.70 -24.67
C GLU A 38 -25.05 24.39 -24.78
N HIS A 39 -25.66 23.91 -23.69
CA HIS A 39 -27.09 23.58 -23.69
C HIS A 39 -27.99 24.80 -23.93
N ARG A 40 -27.61 25.96 -23.39
CA ARG A 40 -28.36 27.21 -23.63
C ARG A 40 -28.19 27.72 -25.06
N MET A 41 -27.00 27.58 -25.64
CA MET A 41 -26.74 27.87 -27.05
C MET A 41 -27.63 26.99 -27.96
N HIS A 42 -27.72 25.70 -27.66
CA HIS A 42 -28.59 24.79 -28.40
C HIS A 42 -30.07 25.17 -28.31
N ARG A 43 -30.57 25.67 -27.18
CA ARG A 43 -31.99 25.97 -26.99
C ARG A 43 -32.49 27.20 -27.74
N LYS A 44 -31.62 28.15 -28.12
CA LYS A 44 -32.04 29.40 -28.76
C LYS A 44 -31.78 29.39 -30.26
N ARG A 45 -32.85 29.46 -31.06
CA ARG A 45 -32.78 29.48 -32.52
C ARG A 45 -31.97 30.67 -33.07
N THR A 46 -32.02 31.83 -32.40
CA THR A 46 -31.27 33.04 -32.79
C THR A 46 -29.75 32.88 -32.68
N LEU A 47 -29.28 31.95 -31.85
CA LEU A 47 -27.86 31.65 -31.64
C LEU A 47 -27.33 30.57 -32.59
N ARG A 48 -28.20 30.00 -33.43
CA ARG A 48 -27.86 29.02 -34.47
C ARG A 48 -27.70 29.66 -35.86
N SER A 49 -27.66 30.99 -35.93
CA SER A 49 -27.66 31.78 -37.16
C SER A 49 -26.30 31.85 -37.88
N GLY A 50 -25.30 31.08 -37.43
CA GLY A 50 -23.97 31.02 -38.05
C GLY A 50 -23.02 32.15 -37.67
N SER A 51 -23.52 33.22 -37.03
CA SER A 51 -22.72 34.37 -36.57
C SER A 51 -22.21 34.23 -35.12
N VAL A 52 -22.60 33.15 -34.44
CA VAL A 52 -22.17 32.88 -33.06
C VAL A 52 -21.51 31.51 -33.02
N HIS A 53 -20.31 31.46 -32.45
CA HIS A 53 -19.49 30.26 -32.34
C HIS A 53 -19.10 30.01 -30.88
N HIS A 54 -19.07 28.73 -30.46
CA HIS A 54 -18.67 28.31 -29.13
C HIS A 54 -17.56 27.25 -29.23
N ILE A 55 -16.38 27.54 -28.68
CA ILE A 55 -15.25 26.62 -28.74
C ILE A 55 -14.73 26.31 -27.35
N GLU A 56 -14.48 25.02 -27.13
CA GLU A 56 -13.81 24.52 -25.94
C GLU A 56 -12.30 24.41 -26.19
N LEU A 57 -11.49 25.03 -25.34
CA LEU A 57 -10.04 25.06 -25.47
C LEU A 57 -9.37 24.76 -24.13
N ALA A 58 -8.51 23.75 -24.14
CA ALA A 58 -7.59 23.51 -23.03
C ALA A 58 -6.56 24.66 -22.93
N PRO A 59 -6.08 25.00 -21.71
CA PRO A 59 -5.01 25.97 -21.54
C PRO A 59 -3.81 25.68 -22.45
N GLY A 60 -3.35 26.68 -23.20
CA GLY A 60 -2.23 26.54 -24.15
C GLY A 60 -2.63 26.10 -25.57
N SER A 61 -3.87 25.65 -25.81
CA SER A 61 -4.36 25.35 -27.15
C SER A 61 -4.85 26.63 -27.85
N ARG A 62 -4.10 27.11 -28.85
CA ARG A 62 -4.43 28.33 -29.62
C ARG A 62 -4.83 28.09 -31.06
N GLN A 63 -4.41 26.97 -31.65
CA GLN A 63 -4.59 26.70 -33.08
C GLN A 63 -6.06 26.64 -33.51
N PRO A 64 -6.96 25.98 -32.77
CA PRO A 64 -8.36 25.91 -33.19
C PRO A 64 -9.04 27.29 -33.17
N LEU A 65 -8.69 28.16 -32.20
CA LEU A 65 -9.19 29.53 -32.14
C LEU A 65 -8.71 30.36 -33.32
N LEU A 66 -7.42 30.29 -33.65
CA LEU A 66 -6.85 31.03 -34.79
C LEU A 66 -7.45 30.56 -36.11
N GLY A 67 -7.68 29.25 -36.27
CA GLY A 67 -8.35 28.70 -37.45
C GLY A 67 -9.76 29.25 -37.63
N LEU A 68 -10.57 29.24 -36.56
CA LEU A 68 -11.92 29.80 -36.57
C LEU A 68 -11.91 31.32 -36.81
N TRP A 69 -11.02 32.05 -36.14
CA TRP A 69 -10.86 33.49 -36.30
C TRP A 69 -10.56 33.87 -37.76
N ASN A 70 -9.63 33.16 -38.39
CA ASN A 70 -9.28 33.40 -39.79
C ASN A 70 -10.43 33.07 -40.74
N GLN A 71 -11.21 32.02 -40.46
CA GLN A 71 -12.41 31.70 -41.24
C GLN A 71 -13.47 32.80 -41.15
N VAL A 72 -13.70 33.33 -39.94
CA VAL A 72 -14.63 34.44 -39.72
C VAL A 72 -14.17 35.71 -40.45
N LEU A 73 -12.87 36.03 -40.42
CA LEU A 73 -12.32 37.18 -41.14
C LEU A 73 -12.37 37.02 -42.67
N ALA A 74 -12.25 35.78 -43.17
CA ALA A 74 -12.25 35.49 -44.59
C ALA A 74 -13.67 35.36 -45.20
N ALA A 75 -14.71 35.24 -44.36
CA ALA A 75 -16.08 35.05 -44.81
C ALA A 75 -16.62 36.29 -45.55
N GLN A 76 -17.26 36.07 -46.71
CA GLN A 76 -17.89 37.13 -47.49
C GLN A 76 -19.42 37.13 -47.35
N PRO A 77 -20.09 38.29 -47.60
CA PRO A 77 -21.54 38.36 -47.61
C PRO A 77 -22.13 37.42 -48.68
N GLY A 78 -22.85 36.38 -48.25
CA GLY A 78 -23.45 35.37 -49.13
C GLY A 78 -22.83 33.98 -49.03
N ASP A 79 -21.70 33.83 -48.32
CA ASP A 79 -21.17 32.52 -47.99
C ASP A 79 -22.15 31.74 -47.09
N PRO A 80 -22.19 30.39 -47.20
CA PRO A 80 -22.98 29.58 -46.30
C PRO A 80 -22.54 29.86 -44.85
N PRO A 81 -23.48 29.96 -43.90
CA PRO A 81 -23.15 30.25 -42.52
C PRO A 81 -22.13 29.23 -42.03
N LEU A 82 -21.00 29.72 -41.51
CA LEU A 82 -20.04 28.88 -40.83
C LEU A 82 -20.81 28.06 -39.79
N PRO A 83 -20.62 26.73 -39.73
CA PRO A 83 -21.34 25.93 -38.76
C PRO A 83 -21.12 26.57 -37.39
N THR A 84 -22.20 26.72 -36.62
CA THR A 84 -22.08 27.00 -35.19
C THR A 84 -21.23 25.85 -34.66
N ALA A 85 -19.93 26.11 -34.49
CA ALA A 85 -19.04 25.23 -33.77
C ALA A 85 -19.64 25.24 -32.38
N ILE A 86 -20.45 24.24 -32.12
CA ILE A 86 -20.73 23.73 -30.80
C ILE A 86 -19.87 22.49 -30.78
N SER A 87 -19.06 22.35 -29.73
CA SER A 87 -18.05 21.31 -29.55
C SER A 87 -18.52 19.93 -30.01
N GLN A 88 -18.53 19.68 -31.32
CA GLN A 88 -18.46 18.37 -31.87
C GLN A 88 -16.98 18.08 -31.81
N GLN A 89 -16.52 17.75 -30.60
CA GLN A 89 -15.57 16.65 -30.49
C GLN A 89 -16.25 15.52 -31.25
N LYS A 90 -15.97 15.47 -32.56
CA LYS A 90 -16.48 14.48 -33.48
C LYS A 90 -16.04 13.20 -32.80
N ASP A 91 -16.99 12.45 -32.25
CA ASP A 91 -16.78 11.04 -31.95
C ASP A 91 -16.43 10.44 -33.31
N THR A 92 -15.16 10.55 -33.70
CA THR A 92 -14.63 9.82 -34.83
C THR A 92 -14.87 8.39 -34.42
N PRO A 93 -15.82 7.66 -35.05
CA PRO A 93 -15.92 6.25 -34.78
C PRO A 93 -14.52 5.69 -35.00
N PRO A 94 -14.01 4.85 -34.07
CA PRO A 94 -12.66 4.34 -34.20
C PRO A 94 -12.50 3.79 -35.62
N PRO A 95 -11.42 4.15 -36.34
CA PRO A 95 -11.25 3.74 -37.72
C PRO A 95 -11.48 2.24 -37.78
N ARG A 96 -12.40 1.76 -38.63
CA ARG A 96 -12.69 0.34 -38.80
C ARG A 96 -11.36 -0.36 -39.05
N VAL A 97 -10.85 -1.01 -38.00
CA VAL A 97 -9.48 -1.47 -37.97
C VAL A 97 -9.40 -2.65 -38.93
N ALA A 98 -8.65 -2.51 -40.01
CA ALA A 98 -8.40 -3.60 -40.94
C ALA A 98 -7.78 -4.78 -40.16
N LEU A 99 -8.48 -5.93 -40.17
CA LEU A 99 -8.14 -7.13 -39.39
C LEU A 99 -6.67 -7.58 -39.55
N LEU A 100 -6.06 -7.32 -40.71
CA LEU A 100 -4.68 -7.71 -41.01
C LEU A 100 -3.60 -6.85 -40.33
N GLY A 101 -3.92 -5.63 -39.88
CA GLY A 101 -2.96 -4.74 -39.21
C GLY A 101 -2.85 -4.97 -37.69
N GLN A 102 -3.79 -5.70 -37.10
CA GLN A 102 -3.86 -5.91 -35.64
C GLN A 102 -2.88 -6.99 -35.14
N GLY A 103 -2.55 -8.01 -35.94
CA GLY A 103 -1.66 -9.10 -35.50
C GLY A 103 -0.29 -8.59 -35.02
N ARG A 104 0.24 -7.55 -35.67
CA ARG A 104 1.53 -6.95 -35.31
C ARG A 104 1.49 -6.10 -34.04
N ARG A 105 0.31 -5.61 -33.64
CA ARG A 105 0.09 -4.86 -32.38
C ARG A 105 -0.30 -5.77 -31.22
N LEU A 106 -0.80 -6.97 -31.50
CA LEU A 106 -1.12 -7.99 -30.49
C LEU A 106 0.12 -8.81 -30.07
N ALA A 107 1.12 -8.91 -30.94
CA ALA A 107 2.37 -9.63 -30.67
C ALA A 107 3.06 -9.24 -29.34
N PRO A 108 3.28 -7.95 -28.99
CA PRO A 108 3.89 -7.60 -27.71
C PRO A 108 3.01 -7.97 -26.51
N GLY A 109 1.68 -7.84 -26.63
CA GLY A 109 0.74 -8.22 -25.57
C GLY A 109 0.71 -9.73 -25.34
N LEU A 110 0.72 -10.53 -26.41
CA LEU A 110 0.79 -11.98 -26.33
C LEU A 110 2.13 -12.45 -25.75
N ALA A 111 3.24 -11.82 -26.15
CA ALA A 111 4.56 -12.11 -25.60
C ALA A 111 4.62 -11.82 -24.10
N LEU A 112 4.10 -10.66 -23.67
CA LEU A 112 4.00 -10.33 -22.24
C LEU A 112 3.15 -11.35 -21.49
N LEU A 113 1.98 -11.72 -22.04
CA LEU A 113 1.09 -12.71 -21.44
C LEU A 113 1.78 -14.07 -21.27
N LEU A 114 2.49 -14.54 -22.30
CA LEU A 114 3.24 -15.80 -22.24
C LEU A 114 4.38 -15.72 -21.22
N ILE A 115 5.11 -14.61 -21.15
CA ILE A 115 6.16 -14.40 -20.13
C ILE A 115 5.54 -14.46 -18.74
N THR A 116 4.43 -13.77 -18.50
CA THR A 116 3.75 -13.80 -17.20
C THR A 116 3.23 -15.19 -16.85
N LEU A 117 2.72 -15.94 -17.83
CA LEU A 117 2.26 -17.31 -17.64
C LEU A 117 3.42 -18.24 -17.28
N VAL A 118 4.54 -18.16 -18.00
CA VAL A 118 5.75 -18.94 -17.70
C VAL A 118 6.30 -18.59 -16.32
N LEU A 119 6.37 -17.29 -15.97
CA LEU A 119 6.76 -16.83 -14.64
C LEU A 119 5.80 -17.28 -13.54
N ALA A 120 4.50 -17.40 -13.82
CA ALA A 120 3.50 -17.90 -12.88
C ALA A 120 3.57 -19.43 -12.71
N LEU A 121 4.03 -20.17 -13.72
CA LEU A 121 4.23 -21.62 -13.66
C LEU A 121 5.59 -22.01 -13.04
N LEU A 122 6.61 -21.16 -13.13
CA LEU A 122 7.94 -21.36 -12.52
C LEU A 122 7.93 -21.60 -10.98
N PRO A 123 7.08 -20.96 -10.15
CA PRO A 123 6.99 -21.26 -8.73
C PRO A 123 6.13 -22.49 -8.40
N ILE A 124 5.48 -23.13 -9.39
CA ILE A 124 4.81 -24.43 -9.19
C ILE A 124 5.86 -25.52 -9.29
N ARG A 125 6.81 -25.51 -8.36
CA ARG A 125 7.60 -26.71 -8.08
C ARG A 125 6.64 -27.70 -7.43
N PRO A 126 6.40 -28.89 -8.02
CA PRO A 126 5.69 -29.93 -7.29
C PRO A 126 6.45 -30.17 -5.98
N ALA A 127 5.73 -30.22 -4.86
CA ALA A 127 6.25 -30.52 -3.53
C ALA A 127 6.74 -31.99 -3.43
N GLY A 128 7.43 -32.49 -4.45
CA GLY A 128 8.09 -33.78 -4.46
C GLY A 128 9.51 -33.59 -3.97
N SER A 129 9.81 -34.13 -2.78
CA SER A 129 11.08 -34.08 -2.04
C SER A 129 11.29 -32.97 -1.00
N ALA A 130 10.23 -32.24 -0.60
CA ALA A 130 10.31 -31.62 0.72
C ALA A 130 10.40 -32.75 1.75
N PRO A 131 11.38 -32.74 2.68
CA PRO A 131 11.39 -33.71 3.76
C PRO A 131 10.04 -33.66 4.45
N VAL A 132 9.53 -34.84 4.80
CA VAL A 132 8.29 -35.00 5.53
C VAL A 132 8.55 -34.43 6.93
N THR A 133 8.23 -33.14 7.12
CA THR A 133 8.54 -32.40 8.34
C THR A 133 7.28 -31.99 9.08
N GLY A 134 7.32 -32.04 10.40
CA GLY A 134 6.48 -31.22 11.26
C GLY A 134 7.15 -29.87 11.55
N GLU A 135 6.51 -29.04 12.35
CA GLU A 135 7.04 -27.75 12.77
C GLU A 135 7.06 -27.61 14.29
N LEU A 136 8.16 -27.12 14.85
CA LEU A 136 8.24 -26.68 16.24
C LEU A 136 8.10 -25.17 16.29
N HIS A 137 7.06 -24.68 16.97
CA HIS A 137 6.81 -23.26 17.17
C HIS A 137 7.09 -22.91 18.62
N VAL A 138 8.02 -21.99 18.86
CA VAL A 138 8.39 -21.52 20.21
C VAL A 138 7.99 -20.07 20.36
N LEU A 139 7.14 -19.81 21.36
CA LEU A 139 6.61 -18.49 21.69
C LEU A 139 7.15 -18.06 23.05
N LEU A 140 7.87 -16.94 23.04
CA LEU A 140 8.44 -16.32 24.22
C LEU A 140 7.78 -14.96 24.46
N ASN A 141 7.31 -14.74 25.69
CA ASN A 141 6.98 -13.42 26.21
C ASN A 141 7.43 -13.39 27.67
N HIS A 142 8.69 -12.99 27.89
CA HIS A 142 9.33 -13.05 29.20
C HIS A 142 10.26 -11.88 29.44
N GLY A 143 10.24 -11.31 30.64
CA GLY A 143 11.18 -10.27 31.05
C GLY A 143 12.34 -10.89 31.83
N GLY A 144 13.56 -10.77 31.31
CA GLY A 144 14.74 -11.21 32.04
C GLY A 144 14.97 -10.44 33.35
N ALA A 145 15.90 -10.93 34.16
CA ALA A 145 16.26 -10.32 35.42
C ALA A 145 16.72 -8.85 35.23
N LEU A 146 16.61 -8.06 36.29
CA LEU A 146 17.04 -6.65 36.24
C LEU A 146 18.58 -6.58 36.26
N LEU A 147 19.14 -5.90 35.26
CA LEU A 147 20.53 -5.48 35.19
C LEU A 147 20.68 -4.36 36.23
N ALA A 148 20.99 -4.69 37.47
CA ALA A 148 20.93 -3.77 38.62
C ALA A 148 21.56 -2.38 38.31
N GLN A 149 20.70 -1.36 38.12
CA GLN A 149 21.09 0.06 38.07
C GLN A 149 20.87 0.77 39.42
N THR A 150 20.57 0.02 40.48
CA THR A 150 20.19 0.56 41.78
C THR A 150 21.35 0.99 42.67
N GLY A 151 22.60 0.66 42.32
CA GLY A 151 23.77 1.03 43.11
C GLY A 151 24.07 2.54 43.17
N ASN A 152 23.55 3.33 42.22
CA ASN A 152 23.87 4.75 42.06
C ASN A 152 22.65 5.68 42.23
N LEU A 153 21.69 5.34 43.10
CA LEU A 153 20.62 6.28 43.40
C LEU A 153 21.14 7.49 44.19
N PRO A 154 20.79 8.73 43.79
CA PRO A 154 21.05 9.91 44.60
C PRO A 154 20.45 9.75 46.01
N PRO A 155 21.16 10.20 47.07
CA PRO A 155 20.74 9.99 48.47
C PRO A 155 19.36 10.59 48.77
N GLU A 156 18.99 11.66 48.07
CA GLU A 156 17.68 12.32 48.17
C GLU A 156 16.51 11.44 47.68
N ILE A 157 16.75 10.60 46.67
CA ILE A 157 15.75 9.68 46.12
C ILE A 157 15.74 8.39 46.95
N ALA A 158 16.91 7.92 47.38
CA ALA A 158 17.01 6.77 48.27
C ALA A 158 16.26 6.98 49.59
N ALA A 159 16.32 8.19 50.16
CA ALA A 159 15.61 8.55 51.40
C ALA A 159 14.08 8.58 51.27
N LYS A 160 13.53 8.64 50.05
CA LYS A 160 12.08 8.64 49.79
C LYS A 160 11.50 7.24 49.54
N LEU A 161 12.35 6.22 49.46
CA LEU A 161 11.90 4.85 49.25
C LEU A 161 11.39 4.25 50.56
N PRO A 162 10.28 3.49 50.54
CA PRO A 162 9.84 2.76 51.72
C PRO A 162 10.91 1.76 52.18
N PRO A 163 11.07 1.56 53.51
CA PRO A 163 11.94 0.51 54.01
C PRO A 163 11.47 -0.85 53.47
N ASN A 164 12.41 -1.66 52.97
CA ASN A 164 12.23 -2.99 52.36
C ASN A 164 11.71 -3.05 50.91
N VAL A 165 11.72 -1.94 50.15
CA VAL A 165 11.42 -2.01 48.71
C VAL A 165 12.69 -1.86 47.89
N ASP A 166 12.93 -2.79 46.96
CA ASP A 166 14.03 -2.67 46.00
C ASP A 166 13.74 -1.50 45.04
N PRO A 167 14.60 -0.46 44.99
CA PRO A 167 14.40 0.64 44.06
C PRO A 167 14.35 0.21 42.59
N ALA A 168 14.89 -0.97 42.24
CA ALA A 168 14.89 -1.48 40.88
C ALA A 168 13.48 -1.87 40.43
N MET A 169 12.61 -2.32 41.37
CA MET A 169 11.21 -2.60 41.08
C MET A 169 10.38 -1.32 40.88
N ILE A 170 10.67 -0.25 41.63
CA ILE A 170 9.89 1.01 41.57
C ILE A 170 10.33 1.86 40.38
N LEU A 171 11.63 2.01 40.16
CA LEU A 171 12.18 2.93 39.17
C LEU A 171 12.27 2.31 37.77
N GLY A 172 12.07 1.00 37.68
CA GLY A 172 12.41 0.20 36.52
C GLY A 172 13.92 0.14 36.32
N GLY A 173 14.37 -0.88 35.59
CA GLY A 173 15.76 -1.05 35.22
C GLY A 173 15.87 -1.70 33.85
N GLU A 174 17.01 -1.50 33.19
CA GLU A 174 17.36 -2.32 32.04
C GLU A 174 17.31 -3.80 32.47
N ARG A 175 16.76 -4.64 31.61
CA ARG A 175 16.71 -6.09 31.83
C ARG A 175 17.81 -6.78 31.04
N PHE A 176 18.23 -7.94 31.54
CA PHE A 176 19.05 -8.83 30.74
C PHE A 176 18.27 -9.32 29.51
N PRO A 177 18.95 -9.54 28.37
CA PRO A 177 18.35 -10.26 27.26
C PRO A 177 18.00 -11.68 27.69
N VAL A 178 16.99 -12.26 27.05
CA VAL A 178 16.61 -13.65 27.24
C VAL A 178 17.28 -14.46 26.14
N ASP A 179 18.20 -15.33 26.51
CA ASP A 179 18.84 -16.27 25.62
C ASP A 179 18.10 -17.61 25.65
N LEU A 180 17.85 -18.19 24.48
CA LEU A 180 17.30 -19.53 24.31
C LEU A 180 18.31 -20.44 23.62
N LEU A 181 18.43 -21.67 24.11
CA LEU A 181 19.19 -22.75 23.50
C LEU A 181 18.26 -23.94 23.31
N ILE A 182 18.09 -24.36 22.07
CA ILE A 182 17.16 -25.43 21.68
C ILE A 182 17.97 -26.59 21.16
N ARG A 183 17.75 -27.77 21.75
CA ARG A 183 18.34 -29.03 21.34
C ARG A 183 17.26 -30.02 20.91
N ILE A 184 17.54 -30.73 19.82
CA ILE A 184 16.71 -31.83 19.32
C ILE A 184 17.61 -33.06 19.27
N ASP A 185 17.19 -34.14 19.94
CA ASP A 185 17.94 -35.41 20.03
C ASP A 185 19.40 -35.22 20.51
N GLY A 186 19.62 -34.22 21.37
CA GLY A 186 20.94 -33.86 21.91
C GLY A 186 21.77 -32.93 21.02
N GLU A 187 21.37 -32.69 19.77
CA GLU A 187 22.05 -31.75 18.87
C GLU A 187 21.50 -30.33 19.02
N THR A 188 22.38 -29.33 18.96
CA THR A 188 21.96 -27.92 19.04
C THR A 188 21.31 -27.47 17.73
N LEU A 189 20.00 -27.27 17.76
CA LEU A 189 19.23 -26.76 16.63
C LEU A 189 19.41 -25.24 16.50
N ALA A 190 19.29 -24.51 17.61
CA ALA A 190 19.37 -23.06 17.61
C ALA A 190 19.83 -22.50 18.96
N GLN A 191 20.58 -21.40 18.88
CA GLN A 191 20.88 -20.53 20.01
C GLN A 191 20.57 -19.08 19.61
N ARG A 192 19.72 -18.39 20.38
CA ARG A 192 19.22 -17.04 20.06
C ARG A 192 19.20 -16.18 21.30
N SER A 193 19.34 -14.87 21.10
CA SER A 193 19.31 -13.85 22.15
C SER A 193 18.27 -12.81 21.82
N TYR A 194 17.30 -12.60 22.70
CA TYR A 194 16.19 -11.67 22.51
C TYR A 194 16.33 -10.48 23.44
N ARG A 195 16.48 -9.29 22.84
CA ARG A 195 16.63 -8.05 23.58
C ARG A 195 15.29 -7.60 24.20
N PRO A 196 15.32 -7.03 25.41
CA PRO A 196 14.13 -6.46 26.03
C PRO A 196 13.55 -5.33 25.19
N SER A 197 12.22 -5.21 25.22
CA SER A 197 11.50 -4.09 24.61
C SER A 197 11.54 -2.84 25.50
N GLY A 198 11.04 -1.71 24.99
CA GLY A 198 11.00 -0.43 25.71
C GLY A 198 12.18 0.49 25.37
N LEU A 199 12.01 1.79 25.63
CA LEU A 199 13.01 2.82 25.30
C LEU A 199 14.28 2.67 26.15
N ARG A 200 14.13 2.17 27.37
CA ARG A 200 15.20 1.94 28.35
C ARG A 200 15.48 0.43 28.55
N ARG A 201 14.95 -0.44 27.67
CA ARG A 201 15.07 -1.91 27.74
C ARG A 201 14.51 -2.52 29.03
N GLU A 202 13.39 -1.98 29.48
CA GLU A 202 12.69 -2.32 30.72
C GLU A 202 11.56 -3.35 30.52
N GLY A 203 11.14 -3.56 29.27
CA GLY A 203 10.01 -4.41 28.90
C GLY A 203 10.37 -5.89 28.75
N ALA A 204 9.38 -6.71 28.38
CA ALA A 204 9.59 -8.12 28.10
C ALA A 204 10.35 -8.32 26.77
N SER A 205 11.13 -9.39 26.70
CA SER A 205 11.64 -9.95 25.46
C SER A 205 10.56 -10.83 24.82
N GLN A 206 10.31 -10.62 23.53
CA GLN A 206 9.29 -11.35 22.78
C GLN A 206 9.95 -12.06 21.59
N ALA A 207 9.53 -13.31 21.34
CA ALA A 207 9.98 -14.09 20.20
C ALA A 207 8.89 -15.04 19.72
N THR A 208 8.81 -15.22 18.41
CA THR A 208 8.02 -16.26 17.76
C THR A 208 8.89 -16.91 16.72
N GLU A 209 9.38 -18.10 17.01
CA GLU A 209 10.30 -18.83 16.15
C GLU A 209 9.67 -20.12 15.65
N LYS A 210 10.10 -20.54 14.45
CA LYS A 210 9.59 -21.75 13.80
C LYS A 210 10.74 -22.53 13.20
N TRP A 211 10.80 -23.82 13.51
CA TRP A 211 11.77 -24.73 12.93
C TRP A 211 11.09 -25.95 12.30
N PRO A 212 11.43 -26.30 11.06
CA PRO A 212 11.02 -27.58 10.49
C PRO A 212 11.79 -28.69 11.21
N ILE A 213 11.06 -29.67 11.73
CA ILE A 213 11.59 -30.88 12.39
C ILE A 213 11.20 -32.08 11.55
N ALA A 214 12.07 -33.08 11.42
CA ALA A 214 11.71 -34.32 10.73
C ALA A 214 10.46 -34.94 11.38
N ALA A 215 9.61 -35.59 10.59
CA ALA A 215 8.46 -36.29 11.16
C ALA A 215 8.94 -37.51 11.97
N GLY A 216 8.38 -37.69 13.16
CA GLY A 216 8.81 -38.72 14.10
C GLY A 216 8.78 -38.25 15.55
N SER A 217 9.25 -39.13 16.44
CA SER A 217 9.39 -38.85 17.86
C SER A 217 10.78 -38.29 18.13
N HIS A 218 10.85 -37.10 18.71
CA HIS A 218 12.10 -36.38 18.94
C HIS A 218 12.21 -35.90 20.39
N GLN A 219 13.40 -36.00 20.99
CA GLN A 219 13.65 -35.42 22.31
C GLN A 219 13.91 -33.93 22.15
N VAL A 220 13.04 -33.11 22.71
CA VAL A 220 13.14 -31.65 22.64
C VAL A 220 13.55 -31.11 24.00
N GLN A 221 14.67 -30.39 24.04
CA GLN A 221 15.14 -29.69 25.22
C GLN A 221 15.29 -28.19 24.91
N ILE A 222 14.76 -27.34 25.80
CA ILE A 222 14.92 -25.89 25.72
C ILE A 222 15.54 -25.41 27.03
N ASP A 223 16.71 -24.78 26.91
CA ASP A 223 17.33 -24.06 28.01
C ASP A 223 17.13 -22.56 27.81
N LEU A 224 17.00 -21.85 28.93
CA LEU A 224 16.82 -20.41 28.98
C LEU A 224 17.87 -19.79 29.91
N ARG A 225 18.38 -18.62 29.53
CA ARG A 225 19.22 -17.77 30.38
C ARG A 225 18.74 -16.34 30.29
N ASP A 226 18.41 -15.74 31.42
CA ASP A 226 17.81 -14.40 31.49
C ASP A 226 18.40 -13.53 32.61
N ASP A 227 19.49 -13.99 33.23
CA ASP A 227 20.27 -13.32 34.27
C ASP A 227 21.70 -13.00 33.80
N GLY A 228 22.02 -13.36 32.55
CA GLY A 228 23.35 -13.22 31.97
C GLY A 228 24.39 -14.25 32.44
N ALA A 229 24.03 -15.16 33.37
CA ALA A 229 24.96 -16.06 34.03
C ALA A 229 24.62 -17.54 33.82
N VAL A 230 23.40 -17.97 34.15
CA VAL A 230 23.06 -19.39 34.32
C VAL A 230 22.06 -19.85 33.27
N TRP A 231 22.41 -20.94 32.58
CA TRP A 231 21.45 -21.68 31.76
C TRP A 231 20.63 -22.63 32.62
N ARG A 232 19.31 -22.60 32.47
CA ARG A 232 18.39 -23.52 33.12
C ARG A 232 17.51 -24.22 32.10
N THR A 233 17.30 -25.52 32.28
CA THR A 233 16.37 -26.29 31.46
C THR A 233 14.95 -25.91 31.83
N VAL A 234 14.20 -25.35 30.88
CA VAL A 234 12.80 -24.92 31.05
C VAL A 234 11.83 -25.80 30.26
N PHE A 235 12.35 -26.74 29.48
CA PHE A 235 11.58 -27.77 28.79
C PHE A 235 12.46 -28.98 28.52
N ASP A 236 11.95 -30.18 28.79
CA ASP A 236 12.59 -31.44 28.43
C ASP A 236 11.51 -32.52 28.28
N ALA A 237 11.16 -32.83 27.03
CA ALA A 237 10.14 -33.83 26.74
C ALA A 237 10.32 -34.42 25.34
N THR A 238 9.86 -35.66 25.17
CA THR A 238 9.71 -36.26 23.85
C THR A 238 8.44 -35.73 23.19
N LEU A 239 8.55 -35.22 21.96
CA LEU A 239 7.43 -34.71 21.17
C LEU A 239 7.33 -35.49 19.86
N ASP A 240 6.10 -35.83 19.50
CA ASP A 240 5.79 -36.46 18.21
C ASP A 240 5.41 -35.39 17.20
N PHE A 241 6.11 -35.37 16.07
CA PHE A 241 5.89 -34.44 14.96
C PHE A 241 5.26 -35.18 13.79
N GLY A 242 3.97 -34.92 13.53
CA GLY A 242 3.29 -35.37 12.33
C GLY A 242 3.67 -34.56 11.08
N VAL A 243 3.40 -35.14 9.90
CA VAL A 243 3.63 -34.46 8.61
C VAL A 243 2.75 -33.22 8.49
N GLY A 244 3.36 -32.04 8.41
CA GLY A 244 2.62 -30.78 8.37
C GLY A 244 1.90 -30.42 9.68
N GLU A 245 2.17 -31.13 10.77
CA GLU A 245 1.69 -30.79 12.10
C GLU A 245 2.62 -29.77 12.76
N SER A 246 2.04 -28.83 13.49
CA SER A 246 2.79 -27.85 14.29
C SER A 246 2.62 -28.10 15.79
N VAL A 247 3.72 -28.28 16.50
CA VAL A 247 3.74 -28.31 17.97
C VAL A 247 4.07 -26.92 18.48
N ASN A 248 3.17 -26.34 19.27
CA ASN A 248 3.29 -25.00 19.81
C ASN A 248 3.69 -25.04 21.29
N LEU A 249 4.84 -24.46 21.62
CA LEU A 249 5.34 -24.28 22.98
C LEU A 249 5.32 -22.80 23.36
N TYR A 250 4.67 -22.47 24.48
CA TYR A 250 4.66 -21.12 25.03
C TYR A 250 5.32 -21.09 26.40
N TYR A 251 6.15 -20.09 26.65
CA TYR A 251 6.79 -19.92 27.94
C TYR A 251 5.83 -19.30 28.97
N GLU A 252 5.71 -19.93 30.14
CA GLU A 252 4.94 -19.42 31.28
C GLU A 252 5.89 -19.05 32.43
N GLY A 253 6.07 -17.75 32.65
CA GLY A 253 7.05 -17.24 33.62
C GLY A 253 6.76 -17.61 35.08
N GLU A 254 5.50 -17.82 35.46
CA GLU A 254 5.15 -18.24 36.84
C GLU A 254 5.61 -19.68 37.15
N ARG A 255 5.65 -20.54 36.14
CA ARG A 255 6.09 -21.93 36.27
C ARG A 255 7.54 -22.14 35.85
N ASP A 256 8.17 -21.09 35.31
CA ASP A 256 9.50 -21.13 34.70
C ASP A 256 9.65 -22.30 33.71
N ALA A 257 8.62 -22.52 32.88
CA ALA A 257 8.55 -23.67 31.99
C ALA A 257 7.85 -23.34 30.66
N PHE A 258 8.23 -24.04 29.59
CA PHE A 258 7.41 -24.08 28.38
C PHE A 258 6.28 -25.08 28.53
N LEU A 259 5.09 -24.68 28.11
CA LEU A 259 3.91 -25.53 28.08
C LEU A 259 3.49 -25.79 26.63
N ARG A 260 3.05 -27.01 26.36
CA ARG A 260 2.40 -27.35 25.10
C ARG A 260 0.99 -26.77 25.10
N ARG A 261 0.63 -26.11 24.00
CA ARG A 261 -0.77 -25.78 23.74
C ARG A 261 -1.39 -26.94 22.96
N GLU A 262 -2.43 -27.54 23.52
CA GLU A 262 -3.30 -28.50 22.84
C GLU A 262 -4.12 -27.82 21.73
#